data_AF-D2SCH5-F1
#
_entry.id   AF-D2SCH5-F1
#
_cell.length_a   1.000
_cell.length_b   1.000
_cell.length_c   1.000
_cell.angle_alpha   90.00
_cell.angle_beta   90.00
_cell.angle_gamma   90.00
#
_symmetry.space_group_name_H-M   'P 1'
#
loop_
_entity.id
_entity.type
_entity.pdbx_description
1 polymer ?
#
loop_
_entity_poly.entity_id
_entity_poly.type
_entity_poly.pdbx_seq_one_letter_code
_entity_poly.pdbx_strand_id
1 'polypeptide(L)'
;MTAVPSSPRAEQQVLDRLSSLRQHQQDGRRSPHKPLLVLLALGRLAATGTSAVPWSDAEEKLADLIAEFGPSSRTSRAQSAAFPFTRLRADGAWTLDREVPMDTVTPLRDGVTGRFEASLEATLKGRPELLDEVARTLVESHFPGTVAPDVLVAVGLDPDLLEGRTGSASPGQRRRSGAWPAAVIAAWDRQCAFCGFDGAAGGAVVGIKAAHVRWFKLGGPDDLDNGLVLCSLHHKLFDRGLLGLDDDLAVVVSQRFSARTPQGRALYDLHGRRLRPRPGAPLPAERHVVWHREQVFQGTALAG
;
A
#
# COMPACT_ATOMS: atom_id res chain seq x y z
N MET A 1 -10.83 -36.45 9.58
CA MET A 1 -10.61 -36.33 8.12
C MET A 1 -9.23 -35.75 7.93
N THR A 2 -8.27 -36.58 7.52
CA THR A 2 -6.92 -36.14 7.14
C THR A 2 -7.02 -35.29 5.88
N ALA A 3 -6.62 -34.02 5.96
CA ALA A 3 -6.51 -33.15 4.79
C ALA A 3 -5.59 -33.82 3.77
N VAL A 4 -6.10 -34.04 2.55
CA VAL A 4 -5.27 -34.53 1.44
C VAL A 4 -4.24 -33.43 1.15
N PRO A 5 -2.92 -33.73 1.14
CA PRO A 5 -1.92 -32.72 0.85
C PRO A 5 -2.16 -32.16 -0.56
N SER A 6 -2.21 -30.84 -0.67
CA SER A 6 -2.30 -30.15 -1.96
C SER A 6 -1.09 -30.48 -2.82
N SER A 7 -1.29 -30.69 -4.12
CA SER A 7 -0.15 -30.89 -5.03
C SER A 7 0.66 -29.59 -5.18
N PRO A 8 1.99 -29.63 -5.34
CA PRO A 8 2.82 -28.44 -5.60
C PRO A 8 2.34 -27.61 -6.80
N ARG A 9 1.70 -28.25 -7.78
CA ARG A 9 1.09 -27.59 -8.94
C ARG A 9 -0.12 -26.73 -8.55
N ALA A 10 -0.95 -27.19 -7.61
CA ALA A 10 -2.11 -26.44 -7.14
C ALA A 10 -1.67 -25.21 -6.34
N GLU A 11 -0.61 -25.34 -5.55
CA GLU A 11 -0.02 -24.23 -4.78
C GLU A 11 0.55 -23.16 -5.72
N GLN A 12 1.30 -23.58 -6.74
CA GLN A 12 1.79 -22.65 -7.75
C GLN A 12 0.65 -21.94 -8.49
N GLN A 13 -0.44 -22.64 -8.80
CA GLN A 13 -1.62 -22.02 -9.42
C GLN A 13 -2.27 -20.96 -8.52
N VAL A 14 -2.34 -21.19 -7.20
CA VAL A 14 -2.83 -20.18 -6.24
C VAL A 14 -1.92 -18.96 -6.26
N LEU A 15 -0.61 -19.15 -6.17
CA LEU A 15 0.37 -18.07 -6.19
C LEU A 15 0.28 -17.27 -7.49
N ASP A 16 0.27 -17.95 -8.63
CA ASP A 16 0.19 -17.30 -9.95
C ASP A 16 -1.11 -16.51 -10.09
N ARG A 17 -2.24 -17.08 -9.69
CA ARG A 17 -3.56 -16.46 -9.87
C ARG A 17 -3.78 -15.26 -8.94
N LEU A 18 -3.40 -15.36 -7.68
CA LEU A 18 -3.58 -14.27 -6.72
C LEU A 18 -2.49 -13.21 -6.85
N SER A 19 -1.25 -13.60 -7.19
CA SER A 19 -0.14 -12.64 -7.35
C SER A 19 -0.13 -11.96 -8.73
N SER A 20 -0.76 -12.53 -9.77
CA SER A 20 -0.87 -11.89 -11.09
C SER A 20 -1.80 -10.68 -11.11
N LEU A 21 -2.64 -10.47 -10.10
CA LEU A 21 -3.39 -9.21 -9.89
C LEU A 21 -2.48 -7.98 -9.91
N ARG A 22 -1.20 -8.17 -9.58
CA ARG A 22 -0.13 -7.19 -9.67
C ARG A 22 0.12 -6.65 -11.09
N GLN A 23 -0.03 -7.49 -12.12
CA GLN A 23 0.36 -7.14 -13.50
C GLN A 23 -0.62 -6.15 -14.17
N HIS A 24 -1.85 -6.04 -13.67
CA HIS A 24 -2.88 -5.18 -14.26
C HIS A 24 -2.75 -3.68 -13.90
N GLN A 25 -1.66 -3.26 -13.25
CA GLN A 25 -1.38 -1.86 -12.98
C GLN A 25 -0.85 -1.16 -14.24
N GLN A 26 -1.74 -0.52 -15.00
CA GLN A 26 -1.36 0.31 -16.14
C GLN A 26 -0.77 1.66 -15.71
N ASP A 27 0.24 2.13 -16.47
CA ASP A 27 0.72 3.51 -16.57
C ASP A 27 1.13 4.22 -15.27
N GLY A 28 1.63 3.45 -14.29
CA GLY A 28 2.12 4.02 -13.03
C GLY A 28 1.03 4.50 -12.08
N ARG A 29 -0.25 4.23 -12.38
CA ARG A 29 -1.37 4.51 -11.46
C ARG A 29 -1.57 3.37 -10.47
N ARG A 30 -1.96 3.72 -9.25
CA ARG A 30 -2.28 2.76 -8.19
C ARG A 30 -3.69 2.21 -8.38
N SER A 31 -3.82 0.88 -8.35
CA SER A 31 -5.11 0.20 -8.29
C SER A 31 -5.08 -0.94 -7.26
N PRO A 32 -5.01 -0.62 -5.95
CA PRO A 32 -4.89 -1.64 -4.91
C PRO A 32 -6.24 -2.30 -4.57
N HIS A 33 -7.35 -1.95 -5.22
CA HIS A 33 -8.70 -2.35 -4.79
C HIS A 33 -8.93 -3.87 -4.80
N LYS A 34 -8.56 -4.56 -5.90
CA LYS A 34 -8.65 -6.04 -5.99
C LYS A 34 -7.71 -6.73 -4.99
N PRO A 35 -6.42 -6.35 -4.89
CA PRO A 35 -5.52 -6.84 -3.85
C PRO A 35 -6.06 -6.67 -2.43
N LEU A 36 -6.69 -5.53 -2.10
CA LEU A 36 -7.28 -5.29 -0.78
C LEU A 36 -8.46 -6.23 -0.50
N LEU A 37 -9.30 -6.55 -1.49
CA LEU A 37 -10.34 -7.57 -1.35
C LEU A 37 -9.75 -8.95 -1.08
N VAL A 38 -8.69 -9.32 -1.80
CA VAL A 38 -8.02 -10.61 -1.59
C VAL A 38 -7.42 -10.67 -0.19
N LEU A 39 -6.72 -9.63 0.25
CA LEU A 39 -6.15 -9.55 1.59
C LEU A 39 -7.24 -9.62 2.69
N LEU A 40 -8.37 -8.92 2.50
CA LEU A 40 -9.53 -9.01 3.39
C LEU A 40 -10.07 -10.45 3.49
N ALA A 41 -10.17 -11.14 2.36
CA ALA A 41 -10.65 -12.52 2.31
C ALA A 41 -9.62 -13.52 2.91
N LEU A 42 -8.31 -13.29 2.75
CA LEU A 42 -7.26 -14.07 3.40
C LEU A 42 -7.30 -13.91 4.92
N GLY A 43 -7.39 -12.67 5.41
CA GLY A 43 -7.51 -12.41 6.85
C GLY A 43 -8.75 -13.06 7.46
N ARG A 44 -9.89 -13.00 6.77
CA ARG A 44 -11.10 -13.69 7.20
C ARG A 44 -10.94 -15.22 7.17
N LEU A 45 -10.29 -15.76 6.14
CA LEU A 45 -10.01 -17.19 6.04
C LEU A 45 -9.12 -17.67 7.20
N ALA A 46 -8.06 -16.93 7.53
CA ALA A 46 -7.17 -17.23 8.64
C ALA A 46 -7.93 -17.19 9.98
N ALA A 47 -8.79 -16.20 10.20
CA ALA A 47 -9.51 -16.02 11.46
C ALA A 47 -10.72 -16.96 11.65
N THR A 48 -11.40 -17.35 10.57
CA THR A 48 -12.73 -18.00 10.65
C THR A 48 -12.82 -19.34 9.91
N GLY A 49 -11.79 -19.71 9.14
CA GLY A 49 -11.81 -20.90 8.30
C GLY A 49 -12.73 -20.78 7.08
N THR A 50 -13.13 -19.57 6.67
CA THR A 50 -13.90 -19.32 5.44
C THR A 50 -13.50 -17.99 4.81
N SER A 51 -13.42 -17.95 3.48
CA SER A 51 -13.15 -16.71 2.73
C SER A 51 -14.44 -15.95 2.38
N ALA A 52 -15.60 -16.44 2.81
CA ALA A 52 -16.89 -15.80 2.53
C ALA A 52 -17.01 -14.42 3.15
N VAL A 53 -17.15 -13.41 2.31
CA VAL A 53 -17.39 -12.01 2.67
C VAL A 53 -18.81 -11.64 2.19
N PRO A 54 -19.78 -11.51 3.11
CA PRO A 54 -21.08 -10.91 2.78
C PRO A 54 -20.89 -9.49 2.23
N TRP A 55 -21.74 -9.07 1.30
CA TRP A 55 -21.66 -7.72 0.75
C TRP A 55 -21.79 -6.64 1.83
N SER A 56 -22.60 -6.85 2.86
CA SER A 56 -22.70 -5.92 4.01
C SER A 56 -21.34 -5.68 4.68
N ASP A 57 -20.54 -6.75 4.84
CA ASP A 57 -19.20 -6.64 5.41
C ASP A 57 -18.23 -5.99 4.43
N ALA A 58 -18.34 -6.29 3.13
CA ALA A 58 -17.50 -5.70 2.09
C ALA A 58 -17.79 -4.19 1.91
N GLU A 59 -19.05 -3.79 1.88
CA GLU A 59 -19.48 -2.38 1.69
C GLU A 59 -18.89 -1.47 2.77
N GLU A 60 -18.68 -1.99 3.98
CA GLU A 60 -18.02 -1.27 5.07
C GLU A 60 -16.49 -1.48 5.04
N LYS A 61 -16.02 -2.71 5.29
CA LYS A 61 -14.60 -2.99 5.55
C LYS A 61 -13.72 -2.80 4.34
N LEU A 62 -14.17 -3.24 3.16
CA LEU A 62 -13.39 -3.03 1.94
C LEU A 62 -13.40 -1.55 1.53
N ALA A 63 -14.51 -0.84 1.74
CA ALA A 63 -14.54 0.60 1.48
C ALA A 63 -13.59 1.37 2.40
N ASP A 64 -13.47 0.98 3.67
CA ASP A 64 -12.47 1.56 4.60
C ASP A 64 -11.05 1.28 4.14
N LEU A 65 -10.74 0.02 3.79
CA LEU A 65 -9.42 -0.33 3.26
C LEU A 65 -9.08 0.47 2.00
N ILE A 66 -10.03 0.65 1.08
CA ILE A 66 -9.83 1.44 -0.14
C ILE A 66 -9.64 2.92 0.19
N ALA A 67 -10.44 3.47 1.11
CA ALA A 67 -10.34 4.88 1.50
C ALA A 67 -9.02 5.19 2.23
N GLU A 68 -8.49 4.21 2.98
CA GLU A 68 -7.30 4.34 3.81
C GLU A 68 -6.01 4.09 3.02
N PHE A 69 -6.01 3.08 2.14
CA PHE A 69 -4.81 2.62 1.43
C PHE A 69 -4.85 2.82 -0.09
N GLY A 70 -6.00 3.16 -0.68
CA GLY A 70 -6.13 3.49 -2.10
C GLY A 70 -5.87 4.97 -2.41
N PRO A 71 -5.77 5.34 -3.70
CA PRO A 71 -5.79 6.74 -4.11
C PRO A 71 -7.09 7.43 -3.72
N SER A 72 -7.02 8.74 -3.45
CA SER A 72 -8.21 9.54 -3.23
C SER A 72 -9.15 9.47 -4.44
N SER A 73 -10.44 9.20 -4.20
CA SER A 73 -11.46 9.09 -5.24
C SER A 73 -12.74 9.83 -4.85
N ARG A 74 -13.45 10.35 -5.85
CA ARG A 74 -14.82 10.90 -5.70
C ARG A 74 -15.91 9.82 -5.80
N THR A 75 -15.54 8.59 -6.11
CA THR A 75 -16.45 7.45 -6.13
C THR A 75 -17.01 7.20 -4.73
N SER A 76 -18.32 6.95 -4.63
CA SER A 76 -18.95 6.64 -3.35
C SER A 76 -18.32 5.38 -2.74
N ARG A 77 -18.32 5.28 -1.41
CA ARG A 77 -17.75 4.14 -0.68
C ARG A 77 -18.29 2.79 -1.17
N ALA A 78 -19.60 2.66 -1.28
CA ALA A 78 -20.27 1.46 -1.77
C ALA A 78 -19.84 1.11 -3.20
N GLN A 79 -19.78 2.11 -4.09
CA GLN A 79 -19.37 1.89 -5.47
C GLN A 79 -17.89 1.51 -5.58
N SER A 80 -17.02 2.12 -4.76
CA SER A 80 -15.60 1.80 -4.68
C SER A 80 -15.36 0.36 -4.26
N ALA A 81 -16.16 -0.17 -3.33
CA ALA A 81 -16.11 -1.57 -2.93
C ALA A 81 -16.75 -2.50 -3.99
N ALA A 82 -17.80 -2.08 -4.68
CA ALA A 82 -18.51 -2.90 -5.66
C ALA A 82 -17.65 -3.25 -6.87
N PHE A 83 -16.77 -2.32 -7.28
CA PHE A 83 -15.83 -2.55 -8.37
C PHE A 83 -14.95 -3.80 -8.15
N PRO A 84 -14.06 -3.87 -7.14
CA PRO A 84 -13.26 -5.08 -6.92
C PRO A 84 -14.13 -6.29 -6.56
N PHE A 85 -15.21 -6.12 -5.80
CA PHE A 85 -16.09 -7.23 -5.37
C PHE A 85 -16.74 -7.97 -6.54
N THR A 86 -17.11 -7.24 -7.60
CA THR A 86 -17.67 -7.85 -8.82
C THR A 86 -16.59 -8.17 -9.86
N ARG A 87 -15.56 -7.32 -10.02
CA ARG A 87 -14.50 -7.49 -11.04
C ARG A 87 -13.51 -8.60 -10.76
N LEU A 88 -13.31 -9.00 -9.50
CA LEU A 88 -12.38 -10.10 -9.19
C LEU A 88 -12.83 -11.45 -9.78
N ARG A 89 -14.12 -11.57 -10.15
CA ARG A 89 -14.64 -12.72 -10.90
C ARG A 89 -13.97 -12.90 -12.26
N ALA A 90 -13.57 -11.81 -12.93
CA ALA A 90 -12.93 -11.87 -14.25
C ALA A 90 -11.52 -12.47 -14.18
N ASP A 91 -10.85 -12.36 -13.04
CA ASP A 91 -9.57 -13.04 -12.75
C ASP A 91 -9.81 -14.52 -12.34
N GLY A 92 -11.08 -14.87 -12.13
CA GLY A 92 -11.60 -16.15 -11.64
C GLY A 92 -11.06 -16.58 -10.28
N ALA A 93 -10.45 -15.65 -9.53
CA ALA A 93 -10.06 -15.86 -8.15
C ALA A 93 -11.25 -15.79 -7.19
N TRP A 94 -12.39 -15.27 -7.64
CA TRP A 94 -13.54 -14.92 -6.81
C TRP A 94 -14.84 -15.40 -7.43
N THR A 95 -15.77 -15.84 -6.60
CA THR A 95 -17.12 -16.25 -6.97
C THR A 95 -18.14 -15.54 -6.08
N LEU A 96 -19.35 -15.35 -6.59
CA LEU A 96 -20.49 -14.86 -5.84
C LEU A 96 -21.52 -15.99 -5.75
N ASP A 97 -22.25 -16.05 -4.64
CA ASP A 97 -23.34 -17.02 -4.44
C ASP A 97 -24.54 -16.80 -5.37
N ARG A 98 -24.60 -15.64 -6.03
CA ARG A 98 -25.65 -15.23 -6.97
C ARG A 98 -25.06 -14.46 -8.14
N GLU A 99 -25.75 -14.53 -9.27
CA GLU A 99 -25.40 -13.70 -10.42
C GLU A 99 -25.78 -12.24 -10.18
N VAL A 100 -24.79 -11.37 -10.37
CA VAL A 100 -24.90 -9.93 -10.23
C VAL A 100 -24.19 -9.30 -11.42
N PRO A 101 -24.77 -8.28 -12.08
CA PRO A 101 -24.06 -7.50 -13.07
C PRO A 101 -22.74 -6.92 -12.52
N MET A 102 -21.79 -6.67 -13.40
CA MET A 102 -20.53 -6.03 -13.03
C MET A 102 -20.77 -4.60 -12.56
N ASP A 103 -20.05 -4.18 -11.53
CA ASP A 103 -19.99 -2.78 -11.07
C ASP A 103 -21.30 -2.19 -10.55
N THR A 104 -22.35 -2.99 -10.32
CA THR A 104 -23.64 -2.51 -9.82
C THR A 104 -23.81 -2.78 -8.33
N VAL A 105 -24.12 -1.73 -7.56
CA VAL A 105 -24.32 -1.84 -6.10
C VAL A 105 -25.67 -2.45 -5.75
N THR A 106 -26.74 -2.03 -6.43
CA THR A 106 -28.12 -2.38 -6.03
C THR A 106 -28.35 -3.88 -5.85
N PRO A 107 -27.96 -4.77 -6.79
CA PRO A 107 -28.22 -6.20 -6.62
C PRO A 107 -27.35 -6.86 -5.56
N LEU A 108 -26.23 -6.24 -5.16
CA LEU A 108 -25.38 -6.76 -4.07
C LEU A 108 -26.07 -6.61 -2.70
N ARG A 109 -26.96 -5.63 -2.55
CA ARG A 109 -27.70 -5.35 -1.30
C ARG A 109 -28.72 -6.42 -0.95
N ASP A 110 -29.03 -7.33 -1.87
CA ASP A 110 -29.93 -8.45 -1.62
C ASP A 110 -29.28 -9.60 -0.81
N GLY A 111 -28.14 -9.33 -0.16
CA GLY A 111 -27.42 -10.27 0.70
C GLY A 111 -26.42 -11.16 -0.04
N VAL A 112 -25.84 -10.66 -1.13
CA VAL A 112 -24.86 -11.41 -1.93
C VAL A 112 -23.60 -11.67 -1.13
N THR A 113 -23.06 -12.89 -1.24
CA THR A 113 -21.81 -13.27 -0.57
C THR A 113 -20.76 -13.63 -1.62
N GLY A 114 -19.59 -13.00 -1.51
CA GLY A 114 -18.42 -13.33 -2.32
C GLY A 114 -17.46 -14.24 -1.56
N ARG A 115 -16.70 -15.07 -2.28
CA ARG A 115 -15.62 -15.89 -1.72
C ARG A 115 -14.59 -16.24 -2.76
N PHE A 116 -13.45 -16.76 -2.33
CA PHE A 116 -12.51 -17.39 -3.24
C PHE A 116 -13.16 -18.54 -4.00
N GLU A 117 -12.68 -18.75 -5.22
CA GLU A 117 -13.01 -19.95 -5.99
C GLU A 117 -12.68 -21.22 -5.18
N ALA A 118 -13.51 -22.25 -5.28
CA ALA A 118 -13.52 -23.38 -4.37
C ALA A 118 -12.18 -24.12 -4.30
N SER A 119 -11.48 -24.27 -5.44
CA SER A 119 -10.16 -24.94 -5.47
C SER A 119 -9.07 -24.10 -4.78
N LEU A 120 -9.13 -22.76 -4.91
CA LEU A 120 -8.23 -21.84 -4.23
C LEU A 120 -8.46 -21.88 -2.72
N GLU A 121 -9.72 -21.77 -2.29
CA GLU A 121 -10.08 -21.79 -0.88
C GLU A 121 -9.67 -23.12 -0.22
N ALA A 122 -9.93 -24.26 -0.87
CA ALA A 122 -9.55 -25.57 -0.38
C ALA A 122 -8.02 -25.72 -0.21
N THR A 123 -7.25 -25.21 -1.18
CA THR A 123 -5.78 -25.24 -1.13
C THR A 123 -5.25 -24.35 0.01
N LEU A 124 -5.76 -23.12 0.14
CA LEU A 124 -5.37 -22.20 1.21
C LEU A 124 -5.75 -22.73 2.61
N LYS A 125 -6.91 -23.39 2.76
CA LYS A 125 -7.30 -24.05 4.02
C LYS A 125 -6.37 -25.20 4.41
N GLY A 126 -5.91 -25.95 3.42
CA GLY A 126 -5.00 -27.07 3.63
C GLY A 126 -3.57 -26.64 4.02
N ARG A 127 -3.21 -25.38 3.77
CA ARG A 127 -1.84 -24.87 3.91
C ARG A 127 -1.79 -23.40 4.40
N PRO A 128 -1.79 -23.16 5.72
CA PRO A 128 -1.66 -21.82 6.29
C PRO A 128 -0.43 -21.04 5.79
N GLU A 129 0.71 -21.70 5.61
CA GLU A 129 1.95 -21.08 5.13
C GLU A 129 1.84 -20.53 3.70
N LEU A 130 0.95 -21.12 2.87
CA LEU A 130 0.68 -20.60 1.52
C LEU A 130 -0.13 -19.30 1.59
N LEU A 131 -1.07 -19.21 2.53
CA LEU A 131 -1.86 -18.00 2.78
C LEU A 131 -0.93 -16.84 3.15
N ASP A 132 0.00 -17.08 4.06
CA ASP A 132 1.01 -16.11 4.51
C ASP A 132 1.90 -15.66 3.34
N GLU A 133 2.33 -16.60 2.50
CA GLU A 133 3.14 -16.30 1.31
C GLU A 133 2.37 -15.42 0.30
N VAL A 134 1.09 -15.73 0.05
CA VAL A 134 0.25 -14.92 -0.84
C VAL A 134 0.04 -13.52 -0.26
N ALA A 135 -0.31 -13.42 1.03
CA ALA A 135 -0.55 -12.14 1.70
C ALA A 135 0.70 -11.24 1.65
N ARG A 136 1.87 -11.79 2.00
CA ARG A 136 3.16 -11.11 1.90
C ARG A 136 3.43 -10.66 0.47
N THR A 137 3.33 -11.56 -0.50
CA THR A 137 3.63 -11.26 -1.92
C THR A 137 2.73 -10.14 -2.46
N LEU A 138 1.44 -10.17 -2.12
CA LEU A 138 0.48 -9.14 -2.49
C LEU A 138 0.85 -7.79 -1.88
N VAL A 139 1.07 -7.73 -0.57
CA VAL A 139 1.29 -6.45 0.11
C VAL A 139 2.62 -5.81 -0.32
N GLU A 140 3.71 -6.59 -0.43
CA GLU A 140 5.03 -6.13 -0.85
C GLU A 140 5.09 -5.69 -2.33
N SER A 141 4.12 -6.13 -3.12
CA SER A 141 3.99 -5.76 -4.53
C SER A 141 3.23 -4.47 -4.75
N HIS A 142 2.36 -4.09 -3.81
CA HIS A 142 1.42 -2.98 -3.96
C HIS A 142 1.70 -1.78 -3.05
N PHE A 143 2.42 -2.00 -1.95
CA PHE A 143 2.66 -0.99 -0.91
C PHE A 143 4.15 -0.89 -0.55
N PRO A 144 4.65 0.30 -0.17
CA PRO A 144 5.98 0.45 0.39
C PRO A 144 6.05 -0.22 1.77
N GLY A 145 7.26 -0.58 2.22
CA GLY A 145 7.46 -1.27 3.51
C GLY A 145 7.05 -0.45 4.73
N THR A 146 6.85 0.86 4.59
CA THR A 146 6.30 1.76 5.62
C THR A 146 4.79 1.63 5.79
N VAL A 147 4.08 1.11 4.78
CA VAL A 147 2.60 1.01 4.71
C VAL A 147 2.15 -0.45 4.73
N ALA A 148 2.93 -1.37 4.17
CA ALA A 148 2.58 -2.79 4.09
C ALA A 148 2.19 -3.43 5.44
N PRO A 149 2.91 -3.19 6.57
CA PRO A 149 2.50 -3.72 7.87
C PRO A 149 1.11 -3.24 8.30
N ASP A 150 0.78 -1.97 8.06
CA ASP A 150 -0.51 -1.38 8.44
C ASP A 150 -1.66 -2.03 7.65
N VAL A 151 -1.42 -2.40 6.38
CA VAL A 151 -2.41 -3.10 5.55
C VAL A 151 -2.68 -4.49 6.11
N LEU A 152 -1.64 -5.23 6.51
CA LEU A 152 -1.79 -6.57 7.11
C LEU A 152 -2.61 -6.51 8.39
N VAL A 153 -2.27 -5.58 9.29
CA VAL A 153 -3.02 -5.35 10.53
C VAL A 153 -4.48 -5.01 10.23
N ALA A 154 -4.75 -4.14 9.26
CA ALA A 154 -6.10 -3.71 8.90
C ALA A 154 -6.99 -4.84 8.35
N VAL A 155 -6.39 -5.89 7.77
CA VAL A 155 -7.12 -7.09 7.32
C VAL A 155 -7.12 -8.22 8.36
N GLY A 156 -6.52 -8.02 9.53
CA GLY A 156 -6.44 -9.01 10.60
C GLY A 156 -5.36 -10.07 10.42
N LEU A 157 -4.30 -9.76 9.66
CA LEU A 157 -3.12 -10.60 9.49
C LEU A 157 -1.94 -10.05 10.31
N ASP A 158 -1.01 -10.94 10.65
CA ASP A 158 0.18 -10.60 11.43
C ASP A 158 1.16 -9.74 10.60
N PRO A 159 1.57 -8.55 11.06
CA PRO A 159 2.60 -7.76 10.38
C PRO A 159 3.97 -8.46 10.35
N ASP A 160 4.25 -9.38 11.27
CA ASP A 160 5.53 -10.09 11.37
C ASP A 160 5.73 -11.07 10.21
N LEU A 161 4.70 -11.32 9.39
CA LEU A 161 4.81 -12.02 8.11
C LEU A 161 5.84 -11.37 7.16
N LEU A 162 6.17 -10.10 7.36
CA LEU A 162 7.18 -9.37 6.58
C LEU A 162 8.61 -9.55 7.14
N GLU A 163 8.75 -10.11 8.34
CA GLU A 163 10.03 -10.40 8.96
C GLU A 163 10.66 -11.69 8.40
N GLY A 164 11.99 -11.84 8.54
CA GLY A 164 12.67 -13.10 8.21
C GLY A 164 13.05 -13.33 6.74
N ARG A 165 12.86 -12.36 5.82
CA ARG A 165 13.43 -12.45 4.46
C ARG A 165 14.32 -11.27 4.07
N THR A 166 15.62 -11.53 4.08
CA THR A 166 16.58 -10.81 3.24
C THR A 166 16.53 -11.37 1.81
N GLY A 167 15.85 -10.67 0.89
CA GLY A 167 16.32 -10.64 -0.50
C GLY A 167 15.90 -11.76 -1.47
N SER A 168 14.67 -12.25 -1.44
CA SER A 168 14.13 -12.94 -2.62
C SER A 168 13.37 -11.96 -3.50
N ALA A 169 14.10 -11.22 -4.33
CA ALA A 169 13.48 -10.57 -5.48
C ALA A 169 12.82 -11.66 -6.33
N SER A 170 11.50 -11.58 -6.54
CA SER A 170 10.85 -12.45 -7.52
C SER A 170 11.56 -12.26 -8.88
N PRO A 171 11.78 -13.33 -9.68
CA PRO A 171 12.34 -13.19 -11.02
C PRO A 171 11.58 -12.13 -11.82
N GLY A 172 12.30 -11.17 -12.41
CA GLY A 172 11.72 -10.04 -13.16
C GLY A 172 11.34 -8.81 -12.33
N GLN A 173 11.55 -8.80 -11.01
CA GLN A 173 11.30 -7.61 -10.18
C GLN A 173 12.47 -6.62 -10.29
N ARG A 174 12.17 -5.36 -10.61
CA ARG A 174 13.15 -4.26 -10.67
C ARG A 174 13.96 -4.20 -9.37
N ARG A 175 15.29 -4.26 -9.49
CA ARG A 175 16.22 -4.17 -8.34
C ARG A 175 16.51 -2.73 -7.98
N ARG A 176 16.50 -2.42 -6.68
CA ARG A 176 16.90 -1.11 -6.16
C ARG A 176 18.41 -0.96 -6.26
N SER A 177 18.87 0.24 -6.60
CA SER A 177 20.28 0.60 -6.49
C SER A 177 20.70 0.62 -5.02
N GLY A 178 21.72 -0.17 -4.67
CA GLY A 178 22.28 -0.18 -3.31
C GLY A 178 22.97 1.13 -2.92
N ALA A 179 23.44 1.91 -3.91
CA ALA A 179 24.12 3.18 -3.68
C ALA A 179 23.17 4.38 -3.55
N TRP A 180 21.95 4.28 -4.10
CA TRP A 180 20.99 5.38 -4.13
C TRP A 180 20.64 5.96 -2.74
N PRO A 181 20.38 5.13 -1.70
CA PRO A 181 20.08 5.68 -0.38
C PRO A 181 21.20 6.56 0.18
N ALA A 182 22.46 6.16 0.02
CA ALA A 182 23.60 6.92 0.50
C ALA A 182 23.75 8.25 -0.26
N ALA A 183 23.51 8.24 -1.57
CA ALA A 183 23.58 9.44 -2.41
C ALA A 183 22.47 10.45 -2.05
N VAL A 184 21.22 9.98 -1.85
CA VAL A 184 20.12 10.84 -1.38
C VAL A 184 20.42 11.38 0.02
N ILE A 185 20.91 10.55 0.94
CA ILE A 185 21.28 10.99 2.30
C ILE A 185 22.32 12.11 2.27
N ALA A 186 23.32 12.01 1.39
CA ALA A 186 24.33 13.05 1.22
C ALA A 186 23.77 14.35 0.58
N ALA A 187 22.84 14.24 -0.37
CA ALA A 187 22.21 15.37 -1.07
C ALA A 187 21.37 16.28 -0.15
N TRP A 188 20.92 15.74 0.99
CA TRP A 188 20.10 16.46 1.98
C TRP A 188 20.85 16.68 3.31
N ASP A 189 22.18 16.72 3.28
CA ASP A 189 23.02 16.96 4.47
C ASP A 189 22.66 16.07 5.68
N ARG A 190 22.24 14.82 5.40
CA ARG A 190 21.85 13.83 6.41
C ARG A 190 20.71 14.29 7.33
N GLN A 191 19.87 15.20 6.83
CA GLN A 191 18.79 15.83 7.57
C GLN A 191 17.43 15.49 6.95
N CYS A 192 16.41 15.29 7.78
CA CYS A 192 15.03 15.17 7.31
C CYS A 192 14.60 16.45 6.59
N ALA A 193 14.21 16.31 5.32
CA ALA A 193 13.77 17.37 4.42
C ALA A 193 12.57 18.18 4.92
N PHE A 194 11.78 17.63 5.86
CA PHE A 194 10.58 18.29 6.39
C PHE A 194 10.82 19.00 7.72
N CYS A 195 11.34 18.30 8.74
CA CYS A 195 11.47 18.84 10.08
C CYS A 195 12.89 19.23 10.50
N GLY A 196 13.89 18.86 9.70
CA GLY A 196 15.27 19.15 10.02
C GLY A 196 15.94 18.18 11.01
N PHE A 197 15.29 17.08 11.41
CA PHE A 197 15.92 16.07 12.28
C PHE A 197 17.13 15.43 11.60
N ASP A 198 18.28 15.43 12.28
CA ASP A 198 19.61 15.04 11.79
C ASP A 198 20.31 14.04 12.75
N GLY A 199 19.53 13.34 13.58
CA GLY A 199 20.04 12.47 14.63
C GLY A 199 21.09 11.46 14.15
N ALA A 200 22.16 11.33 14.93
CA ALA A 200 23.28 10.45 14.63
C ALA A 200 23.81 9.74 15.88
N ALA A 201 24.34 8.53 15.70
CA ALA A 201 25.04 7.77 16.74
C ALA A 201 26.24 7.04 16.11
N GLY A 202 27.42 7.19 16.72
CA GLY A 202 28.64 6.54 16.20
C GLY A 202 28.99 6.92 14.75
N GLY A 203 28.64 8.14 14.32
CA GLY A 203 28.86 8.61 12.94
C GLY A 203 27.84 8.13 11.90
N ALA A 204 26.91 7.25 12.27
CA ALA A 204 25.80 6.82 11.42
C ALA A 204 24.54 7.65 11.68
N VAL A 205 23.72 7.89 10.66
CA VAL A 205 22.39 8.50 10.85
C VAL A 205 21.49 7.52 11.60
N VAL A 206 20.63 8.03 12.47
CA VAL A 206 19.66 7.23 13.22
C VAL A 206 18.27 7.73 12.90
N GLY A 207 17.38 6.82 12.55
CA GLY A 207 15.97 7.15 12.31
C GLY A 207 15.72 7.95 11.03
N ILE A 208 16.71 8.12 10.16
CA ILE A 208 16.63 8.84 8.88
C ILE A 208 16.80 7.86 7.71
N LYS A 209 15.98 7.99 6.68
CA LYS A 209 15.99 7.10 5.51
C LYS A 209 15.80 7.91 4.22
N ALA A 210 16.36 7.40 3.12
CA ALA A 210 15.98 7.85 1.78
C ALA A 210 14.57 7.33 1.46
N ALA A 211 13.72 8.24 1.01
CA ALA A 211 12.33 8.02 0.64
C ALA A 211 12.13 8.39 -0.82
N HIS A 212 11.40 7.56 -1.55
CA HIS A 212 11.02 7.87 -2.93
C HIS A 212 9.80 8.79 -2.95
N VAL A 213 9.82 9.87 -3.72
CA VAL A 213 8.64 10.72 -3.95
C VAL A 213 7.60 9.94 -4.75
N ARG A 214 8.00 9.41 -5.91
CA ARG A 214 7.26 8.38 -6.63
C ARG A 214 7.72 7.01 -6.18
N TRP A 215 6.80 6.18 -5.66
CA TRP A 215 7.16 4.88 -5.13
C TRP A 215 7.90 4.00 -6.15
N PHE A 216 9.02 3.43 -5.71
CA PHE A 216 9.82 2.50 -6.50
C PHE A 216 9.01 1.33 -7.09
N LYS A 217 8.08 0.77 -6.28
CA LYS A 217 7.23 -0.35 -6.68
C LYS A 217 6.27 0.00 -7.83
N LEU A 218 6.04 1.29 -8.07
CA LEU A 218 5.13 1.84 -9.08
C LEU A 218 5.88 2.68 -10.13
N GLY A 219 7.12 2.27 -10.42
CA GLY A 219 7.92 2.83 -11.51
C GLY A 219 8.70 4.10 -11.15
N GLY A 220 8.81 4.48 -9.87
CA GLY A 220 9.65 5.60 -9.47
C GLY A 220 11.15 5.29 -9.60
N PRO A 221 11.95 6.08 -10.33
CA PRO A 221 13.36 5.79 -10.58
C PRO A 221 14.20 5.92 -9.30
N ASP A 222 15.39 5.31 -9.31
CA ASP A 222 16.41 5.53 -8.28
C ASP A 222 17.32 6.69 -8.73
N ASP A 223 16.68 7.82 -9.06
CA ASP A 223 17.34 9.08 -9.42
C ASP A 223 17.28 10.03 -8.22
N LEU A 224 18.23 10.96 -8.13
CA LEU A 224 18.27 11.92 -7.01
C LEU A 224 17.06 12.86 -7.00
N ASP A 225 16.52 13.20 -8.18
CA ASP A 225 15.31 14.04 -8.33
C ASP A 225 14.00 13.27 -7.99
N ASN A 226 14.09 12.01 -7.58
CA ASN A 226 12.98 11.26 -6.99
C ASN A 226 13.21 10.94 -5.50
N GLY A 227 14.23 11.54 -4.87
CA GLY A 227 14.66 11.23 -3.51
C GLY A 227 14.45 12.37 -2.52
N LEU A 228 13.89 12.03 -1.37
CA LEU A 228 13.89 12.86 -0.15
C LEU A 228 14.63 12.11 0.95
N VAL A 229 15.25 12.84 1.88
CA VAL A 229 15.62 12.29 3.18
C VAL A 229 14.51 12.58 4.17
N LEU A 230 13.96 11.55 4.81
CA LEU A 230 12.90 11.70 5.80
C LEU A 230 13.24 10.95 7.09
N CYS A 231 12.89 11.53 8.24
CA CYS A 231 12.91 10.77 9.49
C CYS A 231 11.80 9.71 9.47
N SER A 232 11.90 8.68 10.31
CA SER A 232 11.03 7.49 10.26
C SER A 232 9.55 7.84 10.41
N LEU A 233 9.21 8.85 11.23
CA LEU A 233 7.85 9.36 11.36
C LEU A 233 7.37 10.02 10.06
N HIS A 234 8.13 10.98 9.52
CA HIS A 234 7.72 11.71 8.31
C HIS A 234 7.73 10.84 7.06
N HIS A 235 8.61 9.84 6.99
CA HIS A 235 8.58 8.85 5.90
C HIS A 235 7.27 8.07 5.91
N LYS A 236 6.84 7.58 7.09
CA LYS A 236 5.56 6.89 7.23
C LYS A 236 4.39 7.82 6.87
N LEU A 237 4.36 9.05 7.39
CA LEU A 237 3.28 10.00 7.09
C LEU A 237 3.23 10.41 5.61
N PHE A 238 4.38 10.52 4.96
CA PHE A 238 4.48 10.83 3.53
C PHE A 238 3.98 9.67 2.67
N ASP A 239 4.34 8.42 2.99
CA ASP A 239 3.83 7.24 2.28
C ASP A 239 2.36 6.94 2.63
N ARG A 240 1.87 7.34 3.79
CA ARG A 240 0.43 7.28 4.13
C ARG A 240 -0.37 8.42 3.48
N GLY A 241 0.29 9.37 2.83
CA GLY A 241 -0.36 10.52 2.17
C GLY A 241 -0.88 11.60 3.11
N LEU A 242 -0.42 11.62 4.35
CA LEU A 242 -0.75 12.63 5.36
C LEU A 242 0.17 13.85 5.25
N LEU A 243 1.35 13.67 4.67
CA LEU A 243 2.25 14.73 4.22
C LEU A 243 2.46 14.61 2.71
N GLY A 244 2.66 15.73 2.04
CA GLY A 244 2.94 15.80 0.60
C GLY A 244 3.77 17.04 0.25
N LEU A 245 3.87 17.34 -1.03
CA LEU A 245 4.47 18.57 -1.56
C LEU A 245 3.49 19.23 -2.54
N ASP A 246 3.46 20.56 -2.56
CA ASP A 246 2.81 21.34 -3.61
C ASP A 246 3.76 21.63 -4.78
N ASP A 247 3.28 22.40 -5.77
CA ASP A 247 4.03 22.74 -6.98
C ASP A 247 5.23 23.67 -6.69
N ASP A 248 5.24 24.32 -5.52
CA ASP A 248 6.29 25.20 -5.01
C ASP A 248 7.32 24.46 -4.15
N LEU A 249 7.19 23.13 -4.04
CA LEU A 249 7.95 22.27 -3.14
C LEU A 249 7.85 22.72 -1.68
N ALA A 250 6.70 23.26 -1.29
CA ALA A 250 6.36 23.44 0.10
C ALA A 250 5.64 22.20 0.63
N VAL A 251 5.90 21.86 1.89
CA VAL A 251 5.25 20.72 2.56
C VAL A 251 3.77 21.02 2.73
N VAL A 252 2.93 20.08 2.30
CA VAL A 252 1.49 20.12 2.54
C VAL A 252 1.08 19.08 3.56
N VAL A 253 0.21 19.47 4.49
CA VAL A 253 -0.34 18.57 5.51
C VAL A 253 -1.78 18.29 5.14
N SER A 254 -2.17 17.02 5.14
CA SER A 254 -3.56 16.61 4.87
C SER A 254 -4.49 17.03 6.00
N GLN A 255 -5.69 17.50 5.66
CA GLN A 255 -6.79 17.73 6.61
C GLN A 255 -7.25 16.45 7.32
N ARG A 256 -6.87 15.26 6.82
CA ARG A 256 -7.13 13.98 7.52
C ARG A 256 -6.20 13.78 8.72
N PHE A 257 -5.09 14.52 8.82
CA PHE A 257 -4.20 14.42 9.96
C PHE A 257 -4.78 15.18 11.16
N SER A 258 -4.96 14.46 12.29
CA SER A 258 -5.49 15.02 13.53
C SER A 258 -4.50 14.80 14.68
N ALA A 259 -4.21 15.86 15.43
CA ALA A 259 -3.35 15.81 16.61
C ALA A 259 -3.85 16.72 17.73
N ARG A 260 -3.75 16.23 18.97
CA ARG A 260 -4.18 16.94 20.19
C ARG A 260 -3.03 17.46 21.05
N THR A 261 -1.88 16.77 21.02
CA THR A 261 -0.71 17.13 21.85
C THR A 261 0.22 18.08 21.11
N PRO A 262 1.04 18.88 21.81
CA PRO A 262 2.02 19.77 21.16
C PRO A 262 2.95 19.02 20.20
N GLN A 263 3.40 17.81 20.56
CA GLN A 263 4.29 17.00 19.74
C GLN A 263 3.62 16.57 18.42
N GLY A 264 2.33 16.21 18.47
CA GLY A 264 1.58 15.88 17.27
C GLY A 264 1.24 17.12 16.44
N ARG A 265 0.87 18.24 17.09
CA ARG A 265 0.53 19.50 16.41
C ARG A 265 1.72 20.15 15.72
N ALA A 266 2.96 19.84 16.12
CA ALA A 266 4.17 20.27 15.42
C ALA A 266 4.21 19.83 13.93
N LEU A 267 3.43 18.81 13.55
CA LEU A 267 3.25 18.44 12.13
C LEU A 267 2.50 19.51 11.34
N TYR A 268 1.56 20.23 11.96
CA TYR A 268 0.85 21.34 11.31
C TYR A 268 1.79 22.48 10.97
N ASP A 269 2.80 22.73 11.81
CA ASP A 269 3.81 23.76 11.57
C ASP A 269 4.72 23.46 10.37
N LEU A 270 4.68 22.22 9.85
CA LEU A 270 5.37 21.87 8.61
C LEU A 270 4.66 22.44 7.38
N HIS A 271 3.36 22.70 7.46
CA HIS A 271 2.61 23.20 6.32
C HIS A 271 3.20 24.52 5.78
N GLY A 272 3.42 24.61 4.48
CA GLY A 272 4.02 25.79 3.83
C GLY A 272 5.55 25.88 3.95
N ARG A 273 6.22 24.97 4.67
CA ARG A 273 7.69 24.97 4.72
C ARG A 273 8.27 24.49 3.39
N ARG A 274 9.06 25.33 2.74
CA ARG A 274 9.80 24.96 1.52
C ARG A 274 10.98 24.04 1.83
N LEU A 275 11.22 23.09 0.93
CA LEU A 275 12.38 22.21 0.98
C LEU A 275 13.70 22.98 0.87
N ARG A 276 14.73 22.51 1.58
CA ARG A 276 16.09 23.09 1.59
C ARG A 276 17.14 21.99 1.53
N PRO A 277 17.43 21.40 0.36
CA PRO A 277 18.51 20.44 0.21
C PRO A 277 19.88 21.14 0.30
N ARG A 278 20.96 20.36 0.27
CA ARG A 278 22.33 20.91 0.14
C ARG A 278 22.40 21.82 -1.11
N PRO A 279 23.07 22.98 -1.06
CA PRO A 279 23.30 23.80 -2.24
C PRO A 279 23.87 22.99 -3.42
N GLY A 280 23.21 23.09 -4.57
CA GLY A 280 23.59 22.36 -5.79
C GLY A 280 23.05 20.93 -5.89
N ALA A 281 22.38 20.40 -4.86
CA ALA A 281 21.67 19.13 -4.96
C ALA A 281 20.35 19.29 -5.75
N PRO A 282 19.94 18.28 -6.53
CA PRO A 282 18.67 18.31 -7.25
C PRO A 282 17.50 18.25 -6.26
N LEU A 283 16.48 19.06 -6.53
CA LEU A 283 15.18 18.97 -5.88
C LEU A 283 14.32 17.88 -6.53
N PRO A 284 13.24 17.43 -5.86
CA PRO A 284 12.27 16.54 -6.48
C PRO A 284 11.73 17.11 -7.80
N ALA A 285 11.77 16.32 -8.87
CA ALA A 285 11.19 16.73 -10.13
C ALA A 285 9.66 16.78 -10.05
N GLU A 286 9.06 17.76 -10.72
CA GLU A 286 7.62 18.01 -10.75
C GLU A 286 6.80 16.75 -11.04
N ARG A 287 7.20 15.94 -12.03
CA ARG A 287 6.53 14.67 -12.40
C ARG A 287 6.38 13.69 -11.23
N HIS A 288 7.32 13.68 -10.28
CA HIS A 288 7.27 12.81 -9.11
C HIS A 288 6.34 13.38 -8.04
N VAL A 289 6.36 14.70 -7.86
CA VAL A 289 5.47 15.42 -6.93
C VAL A 289 4.02 15.32 -7.38
N VAL A 290 3.73 15.56 -8.67
CA VAL A 290 2.40 15.38 -9.27
C VAL A 290 1.90 13.95 -9.06
N TRP A 291 2.76 12.96 -9.34
CA TRP A 291 2.40 11.56 -9.10
C TRP A 291 2.07 11.30 -7.63
N HIS A 292 2.85 11.81 -6.68
CA HIS A 292 2.58 11.61 -5.25
C HIS A 292 1.26 12.25 -4.83
N ARG A 293 1.01 13.49 -5.29
CA ARG A 293 -0.23 14.22 -5.06
C ARG A 293 -1.47 13.46 -5.56
N GLU A 294 -1.37 12.82 -6.72
CA GLU A 294 -2.50 12.08 -7.31
C GLU A 294 -2.68 10.67 -6.75
N GLN A 295 -1.58 9.99 -6.42
CA GLN A 295 -1.60 8.55 -6.13
C GLN A 295 -1.49 8.24 -4.63
N VAL A 296 -0.91 9.13 -3.83
CA VAL A 296 -0.56 8.86 -2.43
C VAL A 296 -1.25 9.85 -1.50
N PHE A 297 -1.16 11.16 -1.77
CA PHE A 297 -1.74 12.20 -0.91
C PHE A 297 -3.25 12.00 -0.69
N GLN A 298 -3.68 12.17 0.56
CA GLN A 298 -5.04 11.86 0.99
C GLN A 298 -5.82 13.13 1.32
N GLY A 299 -7.03 13.26 0.79
CA GLY A 299 -7.90 14.41 1.09
C GLY A 299 -7.35 15.74 0.54
N THR A 300 -7.70 16.84 1.20
CA THR A 300 -7.25 18.20 0.85
C THR A 300 -6.15 18.66 1.81
N ALA A 301 -5.30 19.58 1.34
CA ALA A 301 -4.32 20.24 2.20
C ALA A 301 -5.01 21.16 3.23
N LEU A 302 -4.34 21.42 4.36
CA LEU A 302 -4.74 22.50 5.27
C LEU A 302 -4.86 23.84 4.52
N ALA A 303 -5.71 24.72 5.05
CA ALA A 303 -5.72 26.10 4.59
C ALA A 303 -4.48 26.82 5.13
N GLY A 304 -3.89 27.68 4.29
CA GLY A 304 -2.79 28.58 4.64
C GLY A 304 -3.24 29.80 5.43
#